data_AF-A0A949DI56-F1
#
_entry.id   AF-A0A949DI56-F1
#
_cell.length_a   1.000
_cell.length_b   1.000
_cell.length_c   1.000
_cell.angle_alpha   90.00
_cell.angle_beta   90.00
_cell.angle_gamma   90.00
#
_symmetry.space_group_name_H-M   'P 1'
#
loop_
_entity.id
_entity.type
_entity.pdbx_description
1 polymer ?
#
loop_
_entity_poly.entity_id
_entity_poly.type
_entity_poly.pdbx_seq_one_letter_code
_entity_poly.pdbx_strand_id
1 'polypeptide(L)' 'MNNEELELSVLRSLGRVTTQKTIAHELGHSVGKINYILKALAQKGLLKVENFYTNENKMQYRYLLT' A
#
# COMPACT_ATOMS: atom_id res chain seq x y z
N MET A 1 -3.42 -12.19 13.40
CA MET A 1 -2.48 -11.94 12.29
C MET A 1 -1.33 -11.12 12.85
N ASN A 2 -0.12 -11.66 12.77
CA ASN A 2 1.08 -10.97 13.22
C ASN A 2 1.41 -9.81 12.26
N ASN A 3 2.21 -8.84 12.72
CA ASN A 3 2.55 -7.67 11.90
C ASN A 3 3.28 -8.06 10.60
N GLU A 4 4.13 -9.09 10.65
CA GLU A 4 4.86 -9.63 9.50
C GLU A 4 3.91 -10.28 8.47
N GLU A 5 2.92 -11.04 8.94
CA GLU A 5 1.88 -11.62 8.07
C GLU A 5 1.05 -10.55 7.38
N LEU A 6 0.79 -9.44 8.08
CA LEU A 6 0.10 -8.30 7.51
C LEU A 6 0.96 -7.55 6.49
N GLU A 7 2.23 -7.31 6.78
CA GLU A 7 3.18 -6.73 5.81
C GLU A 7 3.20 -7.57 4.51
N LEU A 8 3.31 -8.91 4.64
CA LEU A 8 3.31 -9.81 3.49
C LEU A 8 1.98 -9.80 2.71
N SER A 9 0.85 -9.75 3.42
CA SER A 9 -0.48 -9.68 2.81
C SER A 9 -0.70 -8.37 2.06
N VAL A 10 -0.20 -7.26 2.63
CA VAL A 10 -0.18 -5.96 1.96
C VAL A 10 0.65 -6.05 0.68
N LEU A 11 1.90 -6.55 0.73
CA LEU A 11 2.75 -6.70 -0.45
C LEU A 11 2.10 -7.53 -1.56
N ARG A 12 1.42 -8.63 -1.22
CA ARG A 12 0.66 -9.46 -2.19
C ARG A 12 -0.52 -8.72 -2.82
N SER A 13 -1.20 -7.86 -2.08
CA SER A 13 -2.34 -7.09 -2.58
C SER A 13 -1.95 -5.98 -3.56
N LEU A 14 -0.74 -5.42 -3.45
CA LEU A 14 -0.27 -4.31 -4.29
C LEU A 14 -0.16 -4.66 -5.78
N GLY A 15 0.02 -5.95 -6.11
CA GLY A 15 0.03 -6.42 -7.51
C GLY A 15 -1.35 -6.55 -8.15
N ARG A 16 -2.43 -6.48 -7.36
CA ARG A 16 -3.82 -6.69 -7.81
C ARG A 16 -4.72 -5.47 -7.57
N VAL A 17 -4.37 -4.63 -6.60
CA VAL A 17 -5.24 -3.59 -6.07
C VAL A 17 -4.58 -2.21 -6.12
N THR A 18 -5.31 -1.23 -6.64
CA THR A 18 -4.79 0.09 -7.01
C THR A 18 -4.88 1.17 -5.92
N THR A 19 -5.61 0.94 -4.80
CA THR A 19 -5.79 1.98 -3.78
C THR A 19 -5.69 1.46 -2.34
N GLN A 20 -5.21 2.32 -1.43
CA GLN A 20 -5.14 2.03 0.01
C GLN A 20 -6.49 1.65 0.61
N LYS A 21 -7.59 2.26 0.13
CA LYS A 21 -8.96 1.97 0.60
C LYS A 21 -9.39 0.56 0.24
N THR A 22 -9.09 0.12 -0.99
CA THR A 22 -9.44 -1.22 -1.44
C THR A 22 -8.63 -2.28 -0.70
N ILE A 23 -7.32 -2.06 -0.49
CA ILE A 23 -6.47 -2.97 0.31
C ILE A 23 -6.97 -3.06 1.75
N ALA A 24 -7.35 -1.92 2.35
CA ALA A 24 -7.92 -1.88 3.69
C ALA A 24 -9.22 -2.69 3.80
N HIS A 25 -10.10 -2.55 2.81
CA HIS A 25 -11.34 -3.32 2.75
C HIS A 25 -11.10 -4.82 2.56
N GLU A 26 -10.20 -5.22 1.65
CA GLU A 26 -9.87 -6.62 1.39
C GLU A 26 -9.22 -7.30 2.60
N LEU A 27 -8.31 -6.60 3.29
CA LEU A 27 -7.60 -7.14 4.45
C LEU A 27 -8.35 -6.95 5.78
N GLY A 28 -9.54 -6.34 5.76
CA GLY A 28 -10.34 -6.12 6.98
C GLY A 28 -9.67 -5.17 7.99
N HIS A 29 -8.92 -4.18 7.52
CA HIS A 29 -8.17 -3.24 8.35
C HIS A 29 -8.52 -1.79 8.07
N SER A 30 -8.18 -0.89 8.99
CA SER A 30 -8.37 0.54 8.76
C SER A 30 -7.40 1.05 7.70
N VAL A 31 -7.85 2.04 6.92
CA VAL A 31 -7.01 2.73 5.93
C VAL A 31 -5.75 3.32 6.57
N GLY A 32 -5.87 3.85 7.80
CA GLY A 32 -4.74 4.37 8.56
C GLY A 32 -3.67 3.32 8.86
N LYS A 33 -4.09 2.09 9.22
CA LYS A 33 -3.17 0.97 9.45
C LYS A 33 -2.46 0.54 8.18
N ILE A 34 -3.17 0.46 7.05
CA ILE A 34 -2.58 0.15 5.75
C ILE A 34 -1.57 1.25 5.34
N ASN A 35 -1.93 2.52 5.49
CA ASN A 35 -1.03 3.64 5.20
C ASN A 35 0.24 3.62 6.07
N TYR A 36 0.11 3.30 7.37
CA TYR A 36 1.26 3.14 8.26
C TYR A 36 2.22 2.06 7.76
N ILE A 37 1.69 0.90 7.37
CA ILE A 37 2.48 -0.23 6.88
C ILE A 37 3.15 0.10 5.55
N LEU A 38 2.43 0.70 4.60
CA LEU A 38 2.99 1.10 3.31
C LEU A 38 4.13 2.09 3.47
N LYS A 39 4.03 3.04 4.41
CA LYS A 39 5.12 3.96 4.74
C LYS A 39 6.31 3.23 5.36
N ALA A 40 6.09 2.28 6.26
CA ALA A 40 7.17 1.48 6.85
C ALA A 40 7.89 0.63 5.79
N LEU A 41 7.14 -0.02 4.90
CA LEU A 41 7.68 -0.80 3.79
C LEU A 41 8.45 0.07 2.78
N ALA A 42 7.98 1.29 2.52
CA ALA A 42 8.71 2.25 1.70
C ALA A 42 10.02 2.72 2.37
N GLN A 43 10.01 2.98 3.68
CA GLN A 43 11.21 3.30 4.45
C GLN A 43 12.22 2.14 4.46
N LYS A 44 11.75 0.89 4.45
CA LYS A 44 12.57 -0.32 4.30
C LYS A 44 13.13 -0.50 2.88
N GLY A 45 12.72 0.32 1.90
CA GLY A 45 13.14 0.21 0.50
C GLY A 45 12.42 -0.90 -0.30
N LEU A 46 11.41 -1.54 0.29
CA LEU A 46 10.65 -2.64 -0.34
C LEU A 46 9.51 -2.14 -1.24
N LEU A 47 9.21 -0.83 -1.17
CA LEU A 47 8.17 -0.19 -1.95
C LEU A 47 8.62 1.15 -2.48
N LYS A 48 8.50 1.32 -3.80
CA LYS A 48 8.54 2.65 -4.40
C LYS A 48 7.12 3.21 -4.44
N VAL A 49 6.92 4.32 -3.73
CA VAL A 49 5.66 5.06 -3.70
C VAL A 49 5.79 6.21 -4.70
N GLU A 50 5.18 6.07 -5.88
CA GLU A 50 5.16 7.16 -6.85
C GLU A 50 3.96 8.08 -6.57
N ASN A 51 4.26 9.32 -6.20
CA ASN A 51 3.27 10.38 -6.07
C ASN A 51 2.90 10.88 -7.47
N PHE A 52 1.81 10.38 -8.05
CA PHE A 52 1.22 10.93 -9.29
C PHE A 52 0.50 12.26 -9.06
N TYR A 53 0.98 13.10 -8.14
CA TYR A 53 0.35 14.38 -7.80
C TYR A 53 0.38 15.37 -8.98
N THR A 54 1.17 15.09 -10.01
CA THR A 54 1.27 15.84 -11.27
C THR A 54 0.36 15.35 -12.40
N ASN A 55 -0.43 14.29 -12.21
CA ASN A 55 -1.39 13.84 -13.22
C ASN A 55 -2.80 14.38 -12.90
N GLU A 56 -3.55 14.84 -13.91
CA GLU A 56 -4.86 15.50 -13.75
C GLU A 56 -5.89 14.63 -12.99
N ASN A 57 -5.66 13.31 -12.93
CA ASN A 57 -6.39 12.34 -12.11
C ASN A 57 -5.68 12.05 -10.78
N LYS A 58 -5.83 12.96 -9.82
CA LYS A 58 -5.08 13.09 -8.55
C LYS A 58 -5.14 11.93 -7.52
N MET A 59 -5.61 10.72 -7.81
CA MET A 59 -6.02 9.78 -6.74
C MET A 59 -5.57 8.32 -6.86
N GLN A 60 -4.39 8.03 -7.45
CA GLN A 60 -3.84 6.67 -7.38
C GLN A 60 -2.35 6.66 -7.05
N TYR A 61 -2.03 6.26 -5.82
CA TYR A 61 -0.69 5.78 -5.48
C TYR A 61 -0.48 4.45 -6.20
N ARG A 62 0.45 4.38 -7.15
CA ARG A 62 0.91 3.08 -7.67
C ARG A 62 2.05 2.63 -6.76
N TYR A 63 1.89 1.44 -6.20
CA TYR A 63 2.92 0.81 -5.40
C TYR A 63 3.69 -0.15 -6.29
N LEU A 64 4.99 0.07 -6.45
CA LEU A 64 5.88 -0.83 -7.18
C LEU A 64 6.75 -1.59 -6.18
N LEU A 65 6.72 -2.91 -6.27
CA LEU A 65 7.62 -3.80 -5.55
C LEU A 65 9.02 -3.65 -6.15
N THR A 66 10.02 -3.39 -5.31
CA THR A 66 11.45 -3.34 -5.67
C THR A 66 12.15 -4.49 -4.97
#